data_AF-A0A2E3PI76-F1
#
_entry.id   AF-A0A2E3PI76-F1
#
_cell.length_a   1.000
_cell.length_b   1.000
_cell.length_c   1.000
_cell.angle_alpha   90.00
_cell.angle_beta   90.00
_cell.angle_gamma   90.00
#
_symmetry.space_group_name_H-M   'P 1'
#
loop_
_entity.id
_entity.type
_entity.pdbx_description
1 polymer ?
#
loop_
_entity_poly.entity_id
_entity_poly.type
_entity_poly.pdbx_seq_one_letter_code
_entity_poly.pdbx_strand_id
1 'polypeptide(L)'
;MTKFRLFAGALALALFASLISPASTRASTFEPFDIASSDAITERMISELENGAEICPQVPTIYQFDCYRQAFQAAAAAVGSKPDYRDARRALSSVATDLNKIVRKEQDKTQPKIKVGNRSYKAIKSESIPASTAVFEASRDEAATVLLRSNDAASAAYTRVASVVGSSKILYRAQLQLLRRMAGLITIAG
;
A
#
# COMPACT_ATOMS: atom_id res chain seq x y z
N MET A 1 -35.49 -80.08 -41.01
CA MET A 1 -35.39 -79.58 -42.39
C MET A 1 -34.97 -78.11 -42.37
N THR A 2 -33.66 -77.92 -42.56
CA THR A 2 -32.92 -76.85 -43.25
C THR A 2 -33.70 -75.66 -43.84
N LYS A 3 -33.31 -74.41 -43.51
CA LYS A 3 -32.45 -73.56 -44.36
C LYS A 3 -32.12 -72.18 -43.77
N PHE A 4 -30.82 -72.01 -43.53
CA PHE A 4 -30.01 -70.81 -43.44
C PHE A 4 -30.13 -69.92 -44.69
N ARG A 5 -30.11 -68.58 -44.53
CA ARG A 5 -29.48 -67.67 -45.50
C ARG A 5 -28.82 -66.48 -44.79
N LEU A 6 -27.48 -66.45 -44.90
CA LEU A 6 -26.61 -65.30 -44.68
C LEU A 6 -26.93 -64.20 -45.70
N PHE A 7 -26.77 -62.93 -45.29
CA PHE A 7 -26.21 -61.91 -46.18
C PHE A 7 -25.20 -61.06 -45.42
N ALA A 8 -23.99 -61.04 -45.97
CA ALA A 8 -22.84 -60.22 -45.60
C ALA A 8 -22.78 -58.98 -46.52
N GLY A 9 -22.16 -57.91 -46.02
CA GLY A 9 -21.78 -56.70 -46.79
C GLY A 9 -21.72 -55.48 -45.84
N ALA A 10 -20.58 -55.21 -45.18
CA ALA A 10 -19.44 -54.43 -45.67
C ALA A 10 -19.86 -53.02 -46.13
N LEU A 11 -19.68 -51.99 -45.30
CA LEU A 11 -18.47 -51.15 -45.12
C LEU A 11 -18.41 -49.99 -46.13
N ALA A 12 -18.11 -48.81 -45.58
CA ALA A 12 -17.64 -47.56 -46.21
C ALA A 12 -18.69 -46.48 -46.53
N LEU A 13 -18.87 -45.55 -45.59
CA LEU A 13 -19.15 -44.14 -45.87
C LEU A 13 -18.49 -43.29 -44.77
N ALA A 14 -17.32 -42.75 -45.10
CA ALA A 14 -16.71 -41.62 -44.41
C ALA A 14 -16.68 -40.44 -45.39
N LEU A 15 -16.62 -39.22 -44.84
CA LEU A 15 -16.42 -37.90 -45.48
C LEU A 15 -17.69 -37.05 -45.62
N PHE A 16 -17.99 -36.28 -44.57
CA PHE A 16 -17.91 -34.80 -44.59
C PHE A 16 -18.16 -34.27 -43.17
N ALA A 17 -17.09 -34.19 -42.36
CA ALA A 17 -17.15 -33.52 -41.06
C ALA A 17 -16.88 -32.03 -41.28
N SER A 18 -17.93 -31.22 -41.20
CA SER A 18 -17.88 -29.77 -41.27
C SER A 18 -17.06 -29.19 -40.13
N LEU A 19 -15.99 -28.46 -40.47
CA LEU A 19 -15.19 -27.63 -39.58
C LEU A 19 -16.02 -26.44 -39.10
N ILE A 20 -16.69 -26.57 -37.95
CA ILE A 20 -17.18 -25.44 -37.17
C ILE A 20 -16.22 -25.30 -35.98
N SER A 21 -15.23 -24.42 -36.12
CA SER A 21 -14.40 -24.03 -34.99
C SER A 21 -15.26 -23.31 -33.96
N PRO A 22 -15.34 -23.76 -32.70
CA PRO A 22 -15.87 -22.90 -31.66
C PRO A 22 -14.87 -21.75 -31.49
N ALA A 23 -15.29 -20.52 -31.81
CA ALA A 23 -14.57 -19.34 -31.39
C ALA A 23 -14.43 -19.44 -29.86
N SER A 24 -13.20 -19.57 -29.40
CA SER A 24 -12.87 -19.62 -27.98
C SER A 24 -13.14 -18.24 -27.40
N THR A 25 -14.37 -18.00 -26.96
CA THR A 25 -14.69 -16.92 -26.03
C THR A 25 -13.94 -17.25 -24.74
N ARG A 26 -12.72 -16.71 -24.59
CA ARG A 26 -12.01 -16.71 -23.32
C ARG A 26 -12.81 -15.85 -22.35
N ALA A 27 -13.81 -16.45 -21.72
CA ALA A 27 -14.29 -15.98 -20.44
C ALA A 27 -13.09 -16.08 -19.50
N SER A 28 -12.56 -14.93 -19.08
CA SER A 28 -11.58 -14.86 -18.01
C SER A 28 -12.25 -15.36 -16.74
N THR A 29 -12.07 -16.64 -16.44
CA THR A 29 -12.46 -17.24 -15.16
C THR A 29 -11.66 -16.51 -14.08
N PHE A 30 -12.34 -15.64 -13.33
CA PHE A 30 -11.77 -14.99 -12.15
C PHE A 30 -11.70 -16.06 -11.06
N GLU A 31 -10.51 -16.61 -10.82
CA GLU A 31 -10.29 -17.71 -9.88
C GLU A 31 -10.40 -17.18 -8.43
N PRO A 32 -11.12 -17.86 -7.53
CA PRO A 32 -11.24 -17.50 -6.11
C PRO A 32 -9.91 -17.29 -5.37
N PHE A 33 -8.82 -17.90 -5.88
CA PHE A 33 -7.46 -17.75 -5.35
C PHE A 33 -6.91 -16.32 -5.49
N ASP A 34 -7.25 -15.61 -6.57
CA ASP A 34 -6.75 -14.25 -6.83
C ASP A 34 -7.35 -13.23 -5.85
N ILE A 35 -8.61 -13.41 -5.43
CA ILE A 35 -9.26 -12.57 -4.42
C ILE A 35 -8.62 -12.78 -3.05
N ALA A 36 -8.44 -14.04 -2.63
CA ALA A 36 -7.83 -14.36 -1.34
C ALA A 36 -6.39 -13.83 -1.24
N SER A 37 -5.62 -13.91 -2.33
CA SER A 37 -4.27 -13.33 -2.38
C SER A 37 -4.29 -11.80 -2.37
N SER A 38 -5.27 -11.17 -3.03
CA SER A 38 -5.45 -9.72 -3.08
C SER A 38 -5.78 -9.13 -1.69
N ASP A 39 -6.69 -9.78 -0.96
CA ASP A 39 -7.00 -9.40 0.41
C ASP A 39 -5.80 -9.58 1.33
N ALA A 40 -5.06 -10.69 1.23
CA ALA A 40 -3.86 -10.91 2.05
C ALA A 40 -2.78 -9.81 1.83
N ILE A 41 -2.60 -9.31 0.61
CA ILE A 41 -1.69 -8.20 0.32
C ILE A 41 -2.20 -6.91 0.95
N THR A 42 -3.50 -6.64 0.82
CA THR A 42 -4.15 -5.46 1.39
C THR A 42 -4.01 -5.42 2.90
N GLU A 43 -4.35 -6.51 3.58
CA GLU A 43 -4.23 -6.63 5.03
C GLU A 43 -2.78 -6.50 5.49
N ARG A 44 -1.83 -7.03 4.72
CA ARG A 44 -0.41 -6.87 5.06
C ARG A 44 0.06 -5.42 4.94
N MET A 45 -0.39 -4.67 3.92
CA MET A 45 -0.10 -3.24 3.81
C MET A 45 -0.69 -2.46 4.98
N ILE A 46 -1.96 -2.71 5.29
CA ILE A 46 -2.69 -2.08 6.40
C ILE A 46 -1.96 -2.36 7.72
N SER A 47 -1.61 -3.62 7.99
CA SER A 47 -0.92 -4.02 9.21
C SER A 47 0.42 -3.29 9.41
N GLU A 48 1.23 -3.10 8.36
CA GLU A 48 2.48 -2.34 8.46
C GLU A 48 2.24 -0.85 8.75
N LEU A 49 1.19 -0.26 8.18
CA LEU A 49 0.81 1.14 8.42
C LEU A 49 0.25 1.34 9.83
N GLU A 50 -0.62 0.46 10.29
CA GLU A 50 -1.21 0.49 11.63
C GLU A 50 -0.15 0.27 12.71
N ASN A 51 0.73 -0.70 12.51
CA ASN A 51 1.87 -0.93 13.40
C ASN A 51 2.77 0.33 13.48
N GLY A 52 3.02 0.99 12.35
CA GLY A 52 3.69 2.29 12.34
C GLY A 52 2.92 3.38 13.10
N ALA A 53 1.60 3.45 12.92
CA ALA A 53 0.73 4.40 13.61
C ALA A 53 0.65 4.17 15.13
N GLU A 54 0.83 2.93 15.59
CA GLU A 54 0.85 2.56 17.01
C GLU A 54 2.23 2.77 17.65
N ILE A 55 3.30 2.28 17.02
CA ILE A 55 4.64 2.29 17.61
C ILE A 55 5.32 3.65 17.47
N CYS A 56 5.22 4.32 16.32
CA CYS A 56 6.01 5.53 16.09
C CYS A 56 5.68 6.69 17.05
N PRO A 57 4.43 6.91 17.50
CA PRO A 57 4.17 7.91 18.53
C PRO A 57 4.87 7.64 19.88
N GLN A 58 5.22 6.37 20.15
CA GLN A 58 5.89 5.97 21.39
C GLN A 58 7.40 6.20 21.36
N VAL A 59 8.00 6.43 20.18
CA VAL A 59 9.42 6.82 20.09
C VAL A 59 9.58 8.33 20.29
N PRO A 60 10.72 8.83 20.81
CA PRO A 60 10.91 10.26 21.01
C PRO A 60 10.74 11.02 19.70
N THR A 61 10.13 12.22 19.76
CA THR A 61 9.66 12.96 18.58
C THR A 61 10.71 13.14 17.49
N ILE A 62 11.97 13.39 17.88
CA ILE A 62 13.10 13.55 16.96
C ILE A 62 13.37 12.29 16.10
N TYR A 63 12.94 11.10 16.51
CA TYR A 63 13.12 9.83 15.78
C TYR A 63 11.90 9.40 14.96
N GLN A 64 10.75 10.07 15.15
CA GLN A 64 9.47 9.60 14.59
C GLN A 64 9.47 9.59 13.07
N PHE A 65 10.11 10.56 12.40
CA PHE A 65 10.15 10.62 10.94
C PHE A 65 10.86 9.42 10.31
N ASP A 66 11.96 8.94 10.90
CA ASP A 66 12.63 7.74 10.42
C ASP A 66 11.84 6.46 10.77
N CYS A 67 11.08 6.47 11.87
CA CYS A 67 10.15 5.39 12.19
C CYS A 67 9.03 5.28 11.15
N TYR A 68 8.32 6.38 10.86
CA TYR A 68 7.29 6.40 9.82
C TYR A 68 7.84 6.07 8.45
N ARG A 69 9.06 6.53 8.13
CA ARG A 69 9.73 6.19 6.86
C ARG A 69 9.79 4.68 6.67
N GLN A 70 10.18 3.96 7.72
CA GLN A 70 10.31 2.50 7.70
C GLN A 70 8.94 1.82 7.61
N ALA A 71 7.92 2.32 8.31
CA ALA A 71 6.56 1.79 8.22
C ALA A 71 5.98 1.90 6.80
N PHE A 72 6.07 3.08 6.18
CA PHE A 72 5.62 3.27 4.79
C PHE A 72 6.43 2.45 3.79
N GLN A 73 7.74 2.31 4.02
CA GLN A 73 8.59 1.45 3.20
C GLN A 73 8.20 -0.03 3.32
N ALA A 74 7.88 -0.50 4.53
CA ALA A 74 7.44 -1.88 4.76
C ALA A 74 6.07 -2.15 4.12
N ALA A 75 5.13 -1.21 4.25
CA ALA A 75 3.83 -1.30 3.58
C ALA A 75 3.98 -1.34 2.05
N ALA A 76 4.83 -0.49 1.46
CA ALA A 76 5.12 -0.55 0.02
C ALA A 76 5.78 -1.87 -0.41
N ALA A 77 6.64 -2.44 0.45
CA ALA A 77 7.30 -3.72 0.18
C ALA A 77 6.33 -4.91 0.26
N ALA A 78 5.28 -4.83 1.08
CA ALA A 78 4.26 -5.87 1.23
C ALA A 78 3.51 -6.17 -0.08
N VAL A 79 3.46 -5.22 -1.01
CA VAL A 79 2.89 -5.42 -2.36
C VAL A 79 3.65 -6.47 -3.17
N GLY A 80 4.96 -6.60 -2.97
CA GLY A 80 5.80 -7.47 -3.79
C GLY A 80 5.80 -7.05 -5.28
N SER A 81 5.72 -8.03 -6.18
CA SER A 81 5.78 -7.85 -7.65
C SER A 81 4.41 -7.82 -8.34
N LYS A 82 3.32 -7.65 -7.58
CA LYS A 82 1.96 -7.74 -8.13
C LYS A 82 1.60 -6.50 -8.97
N PRO A 83 1.30 -6.66 -10.28
CA PRO A 83 1.02 -5.53 -11.17
C PRO A 83 -0.22 -4.72 -10.78
N ASP A 84 -1.25 -5.39 -10.25
CA ASP A 84 -2.54 -4.76 -9.92
C ASP A 84 -2.46 -3.82 -8.71
N TYR A 85 -1.34 -3.86 -7.98
CA TYR A 85 -1.05 -3.05 -6.79
C TYR A 85 0.03 -1.99 -7.05
N ARG A 86 0.40 -1.76 -8.31
CA ARG A 86 1.53 -0.91 -8.66
C ARG A 86 1.32 0.54 -8.24
N ASP A 87 0.09 1.02 -8.30
CA ASP A 87 -0.27 2.37 -7.85
C ASP A 87 -0.19 2.50 -6.33
N ALA A 88 -0.69 1.51 -5.57
CA ALA A 88 -0.52 1.49 -4.13
C ALA A 88 0.96 1.46 -3.72
N ARG A 89 1.76 0.60 -4.35
CA ARG A 89 3.21 0.55 -4.12
C ARG A 89 3.85 1.91 -4.38
N ARG A 90 3.49 2.56 -5.49
CA ARG A 90 4.01 3.88 -5.87
C ARG A 90 3.64 4.94 -4.85
N ALA A 91 2.37 5.02 -4.47
CA ALA A 91 1.86 5.99 -3.49
C ALA A 91 2.58 5.86 -2.14
N LEU A 92 2.65 4.66 -1.59
CA LEU A 92 3.31 4.39 -0.30
C LEU A 92 4.83 4.62 -0.37
N SER A 93 5.46 4.24 -1.49
CA SER A 93 6.89 4.50 -1.72
C SER A 93 7.21 5.98 -1.83
N SER A 94 6.29 6.80 -2.35
CA SER A 94 6.44 8.25 -2.43
C SER A 94 6.55 8.86 -1.04
N VAL A 95 5.65 8.46 -0.12
CA VAL A 95 5.69 8.91 1.28
C VAL A 95 7.00 8.52 1.97
N ALA A 96 7.41 7.25 1.83
CA ALA A 96 8.69 6.79 2.38
C ALA A 96 9.88 7.56 1.78
N THR A 97 9.81 7.94 0.50
CA THR A 97 10.86 8.71 -0.17
C THR A 97 10.94 10.13 0.38
N ASP A 98 9.81 10.80 0.59
CA ASP A 98 9.79 12.16 1.14
C ASP A 98 10.26 12.18 2.60
N LEU A 99 9.83 11.20 3.41
CA LEU A 99 10.36 11.02 4.76
C LEU A 99 11.88 10.74 4.77
N ASN A 100 12.38 9.96 3.81
CA ASN A 100 13.83 9.75 3.67
C ASN A 100 14.56 11.06 3.33
N LYS A 101 13.99 11.92 2.47
CA LYS A 101 14.56 13.25 2.18
C LYS A 101 14.62 14.10 3.44
N ILE A 102 13.54 14.14 4.23
CA ILE A 102 13.48 14.83 5.53
C ILE A 102 14.60 14.33 6.44
N VAL A 103 14.64 13.02 6.70
CA VAL A 103 15.62 12.41 7.62
C VAL A 103 17.06 12.66 7.17
N ARG A 104 17.34 12.66 5.87
CA ARG A 104 18.68 12.94 5.33
C ARG A 104 19.06 14.41 5.44
N LYS A 105 18.13 15.31 5.12
CA LYS A 105 18.37 16.75 5.10
C LYS A 105 18.50 17.31 6.51
N GLU A 106 17.62 16.90 7.40
CA GLU A 106 17.48 17.44 8.75
C GLU A 106 18.12 16.55 9.83
N GLN A 107 18.97 15.58 9.43
CA GLN A 107 19.57 14.65 10.38
C GLN A 107 20.32 15.39 11.49
N ASP A 108 19.99 15.07 12.74
CA ASP A 108 20.81 15.47 13.88
C ASP A 108 21.91 14.43 14.09
N LYS A 109 23.15 14.82 13.84
CA LYS A 109 24.33 13.96 14.00
C LYS A 109 24.86 13.94 15.44
N THR A 110 24.41 14.86 16.29
CA THR A 110 24.78 14.91 17.71
C THR A 110 24.05 13.85 18.51
N GLN A 111 22.88 13.41 18.02
CA GLN A 111 22.07 12.37 18.63
C GLN A 111 22.48 10.98 18.10
N PRO A 112 22.66 9.99 18.97
CA PRO A 112 22.91 8.63 18.53
C PRO A 112 21.67 8.05 17.84
N LYS A 113 21.88 7.00 17.04
CA LYS A 113 20.76 6.18 16.57
C LYS A 113 20.20 5.40 17.76
N ILE A 114 18.89 5.34 17.89
CA ILE A 114 18.25 4.45 18.87
C ILE A 114 17.83 3.15 18.21
N LYS A 115 17.73 2.08 19.01
CA LYS A 115 17.23 0.78 18.59
C LYS A 115 15.94 0.49 19.37
N VAL A 116 14.87 0.16 18.65
CA VAL A 116 13.58 -0.24 19.21
C VAL A 116 13.19 -1.56 18.55
N GLY A 117 13.18 -2.63 19.35
CA GLY A 117 13.07 -3.99 18.83
C GLY A 117 14.19 -4.29 17.80
N ASN A 118 13.79 -4.66 16.59
CA ASN A 118 14.71 -4.97 15.48
C ASN A 118 14.96 -3.81 14.52
N ARG A 119 14.40 -2.62 14.81
CA ARG A 119 14.55 -1.42 13.98
C ARG A 119 15.45 -0.40 14.67
N SER A 120 16.18 0.37 13.86
CA SER A 120 16.99 1.47 14.34
C SER A 120 16.55 2.78 13.68
N TYR A 121 16.51 3.85 14.46
CA TYR A 121 16.01 5.15 14.01
C TYR A 121 17.07 6.24 14.17
N LYS A 122 17.12 7.14 13.19
CA LYS A 122 17.93 8.35 13.18
C LYS A 122 17.11 9.54 13.68
N ALA A 123 17.75 10.41 14.45
CA ALA A 123 17.15 11.65 14.88
C ALA A 123 17.19 12.69 13.75
N ILE A 124 16.18 13.54 13.72
CA ILE A 124 16.22 14.84 13.05
C ILE A 124 16.36 15.96 14.08
N LYS A 125 16.76 17.13 13.61
CA LYS A 125 16.85 18.34 14.41
C LYS A 125 15.49 18.78 14.95
N SER A 126 15.44 19.14 16.23
CA SER A 126 14.20 19.51 16.92
C SER A 126 13.48 20.69 16.25
N GLU A 127 14.22 21.67 15.78
CA GLU A 127 13.74 22.90 15.13
C GLU A 127 13.11 22.64 13.76
N SER A 128 13.47 21.54 13.11
CA SER A 128 12.92 21.15 11.80
C SER A 128 11.60 20.37 11.88
N ILE A 129 11.18 19.93 13.08
CA ILE A 129 9.99 19.10 13.27
C ILE A 129 8.73 19.75 12.65
N PRO A 130 8.42 21.05 12.89
CA PRO A 130 7.20 21.66 12.36
C PRO A 130 7.14 21.65 10.82
N ALA A 131 8.24 22.06 10.17
CA ALA A 131 8.34 22.08 8.71
C ALA A 131 8.31 20.66 8.13
N SER A 132 9.00 19.72 8.78
CA SER A 132 9.08 18.32 8.34
C SER A 132 7.72 17.64 8.39
N THR A 133 6.88 17.93 9.39
CA THR A 133 5.57 17.31 9.41
C THR A 133 4.60 17.92 8.41
N ALA A 134 4.65 19.23 8.15
CA ALA A 134 3.84 19.80 7.07
C ALA A 134 4.09 19.07 5.74
N VAL A 135 5.35 18.73 5.45
CA VAL A 135 5.72 17.91 4.28
C VAL A 135 5.20 16.49 4.39
N PHE A 136 5.32 15.84 5.55
CA PHE A 136 4.82 14.49 5.76
C PHE A 136 3.29 14.39 5.60
N GLU A 137 2.54 15.33 6.17
CA GLU A 137 1.09 15.41 6.04
C GLU A 137 0.67 15.58 4.58
N ALA A 138 1.29 16.53 3.87
CA ALA A 138 1.03 16.74 2.45
C ALA A 138 1.33 15.48 1.60
N SER A 139 2.44 14.79 1.88
CA SER A 139 2.82 13.56 1.17
C SER A 139 1.81 12.43 1.42
N ARG A 140 1.27 12.31 2.65
CA ARG A 140 0.21 11.35 2.97
C ARG A 140 -1.11 11.68 2.29
N ASP A 141 -1.51 12.94 2.30
CA ASP A 141 -2.75 13.40 1.66
C ASP A 141 -2.71 13.13 0.15
N GLU A 142 -1.56 13.39 -0.49
CA GLU A 142 -1.34 13.04 -1.90
C GLU A 142 -1.40 11.52 -2.12
N ALA A 143 -0.74 10.73 -1.28
CA ALA A 143 -0.79 9.27 -1.39
C ALA A 143 -2.21 8.70 -1.24
N ALA A 144 -2.98 9.19 -0.27
CA ALA A 144 -4.39 8.82 -0.11
C ALA A 144 -5.21 9.22 -1.34
N THR A 145 -4.93 10.40 -1.90
CA THR A 145 -5.59 10.90 -3.10
C THR A 145 -5.29 10.04 -4.33
N VAL A 146 -4.04 9.63 -4.53
CA VAL A 146 -3.65 8.70 -5.61
C VAL A 146 -4.40 7.38 -5.46
N LEU A 147 -4.39 6.78 -4.26
CA LEU A 147 -5.09 5.52 -3.98
C LEU A 147 -6.59 5.60 -4.29
N LEU A 148 -7.25 6.69 -3.92
CA LEU A 148 -8.69 6.89 -4.16
C LEU A 148 -9.04 7.18 -5.62
N ARG A 149 -8.07 7.66 -6.41
CA ARG A 149 -8.26 7.97 -7.84
C ARG A 149 -7.88 6.83 -8.77
N SER A 150 -7.14 5.84 -8.30
CA SER A 150 -6.81 4.66 -9.10
C SER A 150 -8.08 3.88 -9.45
N ASN A 151 -8.30 3.67 -10.75
CA ASN A 151 -9.49 3.02 -11.31
C ASN A 151 -9.29 1.52 -11.57
N ASP A 152 -8.43 0.88 -10.77
CA ASP A 152 -8.02 -0.51 -10.94
C ASP A 152 -9.02 -1.51 -10.34
N ALA A 153 -8.87 -2.78 -10.71
CA ALA A 153 -9.57 -3.92 -10.13
C ALA A 153 -9.44 -4.01 -8.58
N ALA A 154 -8.42 -3.33 -8.01
CA ALA A 154 -8.15 -3.26 -6.58
C ALA A 154 -8.77 -2.02 -5.87
N SER A 155 -9.70 -1.29 -6.49
CA SER A 155 -10.29 -0.05 -5.93
C SER A 155 -10.85 -0.18 -4.50
N ALA A 156 -11.51 -1.29 -4.17
CA ALA A 156 -11.99 -1.57 -2.82
C ALA A 156 -10.84 -1.76 -1.80
N ALA A 157 -9.77 -2.43 -2.20
CA ALA A 157 -8.56 -2.56 -1.40
C ALA A 157 -7.88 -1.20 -1.20
N TYR A 158 -7.76 -0.39 -2.25
CA TYR A 158 -7.14 0.93 -2.17
C TYR A 158 -7.91 1.89 -1.27
N THR A 159 -9.25 1.81 -1.26
CA THR A 159 -10.07 2.61 -0.34
C THR A 159 -9.75 2.27 1.12
N ARG A 160 -9.59 0.97 1.44
CA ARG A 160 -9.18 0.54 2.80
C ARG A 160 -7.79 1.08 3.15
N VAL A 161 -6.80 0.92 2.27
CA VAL A 161 -5.44 1.45 2.50
C VAL A 161 -5.45 2.97 2.66
N ALA A 162 -6.17 3.70 1.79
CA ALA A 162 -6.30 5.14 1.84
C ALA A 162 -6.92 5.61 3.17
N SER A 163 -7.87 4.87 3.72
CA SER A 163 -8.46 5.19 5.03
C SER A 163 -7.41 5.18 6.14
N VAL A 164 -6.47 4.23 6.14
CA VAL A 164 -5.38 4.16 7.14
C VAL A 164 -4.34 5.25 6.89
N VAL A 165 -3.95 5.44 5.61
CA VAL A 165 -3.01 6.50 5.20
C VAL A 165 -3.55 7.89 5.55
N GLY A 166 -4.86 8.12 5.50
CA GLY A 166 -5.49 9.40 5.85
C GLY A 166 -5.92 9.56 7.32
N SER A 167 -6.17 8.46 8.05
CA SER A 167 -6.79 8.52 9.39
C SER A 167 -5.82 8.79 10.54
N SER A 168 -4.54 8.41 10.44
CA SER A 168 -3.58 8.63 11.53
C SER A 168 -3.04 10.08 11.56
N LYS A 169 -3.95 11.07 11.61
CA LYS A 169 -3.71 12.49 11.98
C LYS A 169 -3.24 12.66 13.44
N ILE A 170 -2.58 11.64 14.00
CA ILE A 170 -2.26 11.49 15.43
C ILE A 170 -1.08 12.37 15.85
N LEU A 171 -0.25 12.84 14.92
CA LEU A 171 0.94 13.61 15.29
C LEU A 171 0.64 15.06 15.70
N TYR A 172 -0.41 15.70 15.16
CA TYR A 172 -0.40 17.16 15.06
C TYR A 172 -1.50 17.93 15.77
N ARG A 173 -2.63 17.32 16.20
CA ARG A 173 -3.67 18.12 16.87
C ARG A 173 -3.23 18.68 18.22
N ALA A 174 -2.48 17.92 19.02
CA ALA A 174 -1.96 18.41 20.29
C ALA A 174 -0.78 19.39 20.11
N GLN A 175 0.13 19.11 19.17
CA GLN A 175 1.33 19.92 18.97
C GLN A 175 1.05 21.24 18.21
N LEU A 176 0.12 21.25 17.23
CA LEU A 176 -0.37 22.49 16.61
C LEU A 176 -1.16 23.36 17.60
N GLN A 177 -1.92 22.77 18.52
CA GLN A 177 -2.58 23.55 19.58
C GLN A 177 -1.55 24.22 20.48
N LEU A 178 -0.46 23.53 20.82
CA LEU A 178 0.64 24.12 21.60
C LEU A 178 1.40 25.19 20.82
N LEU A 179 1.74 24.95 19.54
CA LEU A 179 2.39 25.94 18.69
C LEU A 179 1.50 27.18 18.44
N ARG A 180 0.19 27.00 18.22
CA ARG A 180 -0.79 28.12 18.14
C ARG A 180 -0.91 28.87 19.46
N ARG A 181 -0.93 28.17 20.60
CA ARG A 181 -0.94 28.80 21.94
C ARG A 181 0.32 29.63 22.18
N MET A 182 1.49 29.11 21.82
CA MET A 182 2.76 29.84 21.95
C MET A 182 2.84 31.02 20.97
N ALA A 183 2.37 30.88 19.73
CA ALA A 183 2.29 31.97 18.77
C ALA A 183 1.32 33.08 19.24
N GLY A 184 0.20 32.71 19.87
CA GLY A 184 -0.75 33.66 20.46
C GLY A 184 -0.22 34.42 21.68
N LEU A 185 0.67 33.80 22.47
CA LEU A 185 1.28 34.43 23.65
C LEU A 185 2.29 35.53 23.29
N ILE A 186 2.95 35.44 22.13
CA ILE A 186 3.93 36.45 21.67
C ILE A 186 3.24 37.73 21.18
N THR A 187 1.99 37.66 20.69
CA THR A 187 1.24 38.82 20.19
C THR A 187 0.63 39.69 21.30
N ILE A 188 0.49 39.18 22.52
CA ILE A 188 -0.17 39.90 23.64
C ILE A 188 0.87 40.62 24.54
N ALA A 189 2.16 40.31 24.37
CA ALA A 189 3.26 40.86 25.17
C ALA A 189 4.06 42.00 24.48
N GLY A 190 3.54 42.54 23.37
CA GLY A 190 4.15 43.63 22.59
C GLY A 190 3.33 44.91 22.62
#